data_AF-G9PGD4-F1
#
_entry.id   AF-G9PGD4-F1
#
_cell.length_a   1.000
_cell.length_b   1.000
_cell.length_c   1.000
_cell.angle_alpha   90.00
_cell.angle_beta   90.00
_cell.angle_gamma   90.00
#
_symmetry.space_group_name_H-M   'P 1'
#
loop_
_entity.id
_entity.type
_entity.pdbx_description
1 polymer ?
#
loop_
_entity_poly.entity_id
_entity_poly.type
_entity_poly.pdbx_seq_one_letter_code
_entity_poly.pdbx_strand_id
1 'polypeptide(L)'
;GGWQYTHERLVRARNSVNRLIGAEVLFTYTDPQFEGALPAMNNQIEGATNAPLRQLLRDHRGMRLTRRIKAIFWWCYMHTENPLPPAQILKIMPTDTQIEAQWEHASRTQPAAGVIPRWGDAIAWHDLHHTSPHRNNWD
;
A
#
# COMPACT_ATOMS: atom_id res chain seq x y z
N GLY A 1 -44.50 19.47 -11.63
CA GLY A 1 -43.82 18.24 -12.11
C GLY A 1 -42.43 18.61 -12.54
N GLY A 2 -41.40 17.95 -12.00
CA GLY A 2 -40.01 18.22 -12.40
C GLY A 2 -39.70 17.56 -13.75
N TRP A 3 -38.91 18.24 -14.58
CA TRP A 3 -38.37 17.65 -15.80
C TRP A 3 -37.40 16.52 -15.42
N GLN A 4 -37.71 15.29 -15.84
CA GLN A 4 -36.81 14.16 -15.72
C GLN A 4 -36.16 13.87 -17.08
N TYR A 5 -34.88 13.55 -17.08
CA TYR A 5 -34.19 13.13 -18.29
C TYR A 5 -34.74 11.78 -18.76
N THR A 6 -35.09 11.67 -20.05
CA THR A 6 -35.51 10.42 -20.69
C THR A 6 -34.52 9.27 -20.47
N HIS A 7 -33.22 9.60 -20.33
CA HIS A 7 -32.15 8.66 -20.02
C HIS A 7 -31.33 9.08 -18.81
N GLU A 8 -31.98 9.23 -17.66
CA GLU A 8 -31.34 9.67 -16.41
C GLU A 8 -30.04 8.92 -16.09
N ARG A 9 -30.02 7.59 -16.22
CA ARG A 9 -28.82 6.76 -15.94
C ARG A 9 -27.63 7.14 -16.83
N LEU A 10 -27.86 7.36 -18.13
CA LEU A 10 -26.81 7.74 -19.08
C LEU A 10 -26.29 9.16 -18.79
N VAL A 11 -27.20 10.08 -18.50
CA VAL A 11 -26.84 11.45 -18.12
C VAL A 11 -26.00 11.45 -16.85
N ARG A 12 -26.37 10.63 -15.86
CA ARG A 12 -25.62 10.50 -14.60
C ARG A 12 -24.23 9.91 -14.82
N ALA A 13 -24.11 8.86 -15.63
CA ALA A 13 -22.81 8.26 -15.97
C ALA A 13 -21.91 9.25 -16.73
N ARG A 14 -22.45 9.96 -17.73
CA ARG A 14 -21.72 11.02 -18.44
C ARG A 14 -21.24 12.09 -17.48
N ASN A 15 -22.13 12.59 -16.61
CA ASN A 15 -21.78 13.64 -15.67
C ASN A 15 -20.75 13.16 -14.64
N SER A 16 -20.77 11.89 -14.20
CA SER A 16 -19.73 11.35 -13.32
C SER A 16 -18.37 11.29 -14.01
N VAL A 17 -18.33 10.87 -15.28
CA VAL A 17 -17.09 10.86 -16.08
C VAL A 17 -16.56 12.28 -16.25
N ASN A 18 -17.41 13.24 -16.66
CA ASN A 18 -17.01 14.64 -16.82
C ASN A 18 -16.48 15.24 -15.50
N ARG A 19 -17.10 14.89 -14.36
CA ARG A 19 -16.62 15.33 -13.04
C ARG A 19 -15.23 14.79 -12.74
N LEU A 20 -14.96 13.52 -13.05
CA LEU A 20 -13.64 12.90 -12.81
C LEU A 20 -12.57 13.43 -13.76
N ILE A 21 -12.92 13.72 -15.01
CA ILE A 21 -12.04 14.40 -15.98
C ILE A 21 -11.70 15.80 -15.48
N GLY A 22 -12.71 16.60 -15.10
CA GLY A 22 -12.50 17.96 -14.59
C GLY A 22 -11.79 18.02 -13.23
N ALA A 23 -11.75 16.91 -12.49
CA ALA A 23 -10.97 16.78 -11.26
C ALA A 23 -9.56 16.20 -11.50
N GLU A 24 -9.16 15.99 -12.77
CA GLU A 24 -7.86 15.42 -13.15
C GLU A 24 -7.60 14.04 -12.52
N VAL A 25 -8.65 13.22 -12.36
CA VAL A 25 -8.55 11.86 -11.78
C VAL A 25 -8.60 10.78 -12.86
N LEU A 26 -9.20 11.08 -14.02
CA LEU A 26 -9.37 10.13 -15.13
C LEU A 26 -8.59 10.60 -16.36
N PHE A 27 -7.97 9.65 -17.09
CA PHE A 27 -7.16 9.89 -18.29
C PHE A 27 -5.94 10.80 -18.08
N THR A 28 -5.41 10.91 -16.86
CA THR A 28 -4.21 11.72 -16.58
C THR A 28 -2.98 11.29 -17.39
N TYR A 29 -2.94 10.05 -17.86
CA TYR A 29 -1.88 9.55 -18.75
C TYR A 29 -1.84 10.24 -20.12
N THR A 30 -2.88 10.99 -20.52
CA THR A 30 -2.88 11.80 -21.74
C THR A 30 -2.36 13.21 -21.52
N ASP A 31 -1.97 13.57 -20.30
CA ASP A 31 -1.40 14.87 -20.00
C ASP A 31 -0.06 15.06 -20.75
N PRO A 32 0.11 16.15 -21.53
CA PRO A 32 1.34 16.42 -22.27
C PRO A 32 2.60 16.49 -21.40
N GLN A 33 2.47 16.66 -20.08
CA GLN A 33 3.62 16.65 -19.15
C GLN A 33 4.31 15.29 -19.07
N PHE A 34 3.62 14.20 -19.43
CA PHE A 34 4.19 12.86 -19.43
C PHE A 34 4.75 12.53 -20.81
N GLU A 35 6.08 12.50 -20.90
CA GLU A 35 6.78 12.07 -22.12
C GLU A 35 6.83 10.54 -22.21
N GLY A 36 6.37 9.98 -23.34
CA GLY A 36 6.43 8.54 -23.63
C GLY A 36 5.10 7.80 -23.50
N ALA A 37 5.09 6.54 -23.92
CA ALA A 37 3.90 5.69 -23.85
C ALA A 37 3.66 5.25 -22.39
N LEU A 38 2.81 5.97 -21.67
CA LEU A 38 2.35 5.51 -20.36
C LEU A 38 1.51 4.23 -20.53
N PRO A 39 1.71 3.22 -19.67
CA PRO A 39 0.96 1.98 -19.75
C PRO A 39 -0.53 2.26 -19.54
N ALA A 40 -1.35 1.90 -20.52
CA ALA A 40 -2.80 2.15 -20.52
C ALA A 40 -3.57 1.43 -19.40
N MET A 41 -2.93 0.48 -18.72
CA MET A 41 -3.53 -0.35 -17.66
C MET A 41 -2.64 -0.38 -16.42
N ASN A 42 -3.26 -0.59 -15.25
CA ASN A 42 -2.54 -0.75 -13.99
C ASN A 42 -1.79 -2.09 -13.86
N ASN A 43 -1.83 -2.96 -14.88
CA ASN A 43 -1.26 -4.31 -14.84
C ASN A 43 0.22 -4.31 -14.44
N GLN A 44 0.98 -3.29 -14.83
CA GLN A 44 2.38 -3.15 -14.41
C GLN A 44 2.48 -2.94 -12.89
N ILE A 45 1.69 -2.04 -12.32
CA ILE A 45 1.68 -1.79 -10.87
C ILE A 45 1.12 -3.01 -10.12
N GLU A 46 -0.01 -3.56 -10.59
CA GLU A 46 -0.70 -4.63 -9.87
C GLU A 46 -0.03 -5.98 -9.97
N GLY A 47 0.47 -6.30 -11.17
CA GLY A 47 1.12 -7.58 -11.48
C GLY A 47 2.60 -7.60 -11.19
N ALA A 48 3.34 -6.54 -11.56
CA ALA A 48 4.79 -6.53 -11.39
C ALA A 48 5.21 -6.11 -9.97
N THR A 49 4.48 -5.21 -9.32
CA THR A 49 4.86 -4.68 -8.00
C THR A 49 3.96 -5.19 -6.87
N ASN A 50 2.64 -4.99 -6.95
CA ASN A 50 1.77 -5.32 -5.82
C ASN A 50 1.60 -6.84 -5.61
N ALA A 51 1.60 -7.64 -6.67
CA ALA A 51 1.52 -9.10 -6.55
C ALA A 51 2.67 -9.71 -5.73
N PRO A 52 3.96 -9.44 -6.03
CA PRO A 52 5.06 -9.95 -5.22
C PRO A 52 5.05 -9.37 -3.79
N LEU A 53 4.70 -8.08 -3.59
CA LEU A 53 4.58 -7.53 -2.24
C LEU A 53 3.50 -8.26 -1.40
N ARG A 54 2.34 -8.53 -1.99
CA ARG A 54 1.29 -9.34 -1.33
C ARG A 54 1.73 -10.77 -1.08
N GLN A 55 2.55 -11.36 -1.96
CA GLN A 55 3.12 -12.70 -1.75
C GLN A 55 4.10 -12.69 -0.57
N LEU A 56 5.01 -11.72 -0.52
CA LEU A 56 5.97 -11.54 0.58
C LEU A 56 5.27 -11.41 1.93
N LEU A 57 4.18 -10.64 2.01
CA LEU A 57 3.38 -10.56 3.25
C LEU A 57 2.74 -11.88 3.65
N ARG A 58 2.28 -12.68 2.67
CA ARG A 58 1.68 -14.01 2.92
C ARG A 58 2.72 -15.01 3.40
N ASP A 59 3.89 -15.04 2.76
CA ASP A 59 4.99 -15.95 3.10
C ASP A 59 5.56 -15.65 4.48
N HIS A 60 5.56 -14.37 4.88
CA HIS A 60 6.03 -13.92 6.19
C HIS A 60 4.91 -13.67 7.22
N ARG A 61 3.73 -14.29 7.05
CA ARG A 61 2.58 -14.08 7.96
C ARG A 61 2.89 -14.36 9.44
N GLY A 62 3.85 -15.24 9.72
CA GLY A 62 4.28 -15.60 11.09
C GLY A 62 5.21 -14.59 11.77
N MET A 63 5.68 -13.57 11.03
CA MET A 63 6.48 -12.48 11.57
C MET A 63 5.61 -11.34 12.11
N ARG A 64 6.15 -10.58 13.08
CA ARG A 64 5.55 -9.32 13.55
C ARG A 64 5.30 -8.35 12.40
N LEU A 65 4.23 -7.56 12.48
CA LEU A 65 3.84 -6.61 11.43
C LEU A 65 4.98 -5.65 11.04
N THR A 66 5.70 -5.09 12.02
CA THR A 66 6.90 -4.25 11.78
C THR A 66 7.95 -4.94 10.93
N ARG A 67 8.22 -6.21 11.21
CA ARG A 67 9.20 -7.00 10.44
C ARG A 67 8.73 -7.25 9.02
N ARG A 68 7.45 -7.55 8.83
CA ARG A 68 6.87 -7.68 7.49
C ARG A 68 6.92 -6.36 6.71
N ILE A 69 6.66 -5.24 7.37
CA ILE A 69 6.77 -3.89 6.77
C ILE A 69 8.23 -3.61 6.37
N LYS A 70 9.20 -3.87 7.26
CA LYS A 70 10.63 -3.75 6.94
C LYS A 70 11.06 -4.67 5.79
N ALA A 71 10.52 -5.89 5.73
CA ALA A 71 10.77 -6.81 4.63
C ALA A 71 10.21 -6.29 3.28
N ILE A 72 9.05 -5.62 3.28
CA ILE A 72 8.56 -4.88 2.11
C ILE A 72 9.54 -3.77 1.72
N PHE A 73 9.96 -2.93 2.67
CA PHE A 73 10.90 -1.85 2.37
C PHE A 73 12.22 -2.40 1.78
N TRP A 74 12.71 -3.50 2.32
CA TRP A 74 13.89 -4.20 1.79
C TRP A 74 13.66 -4.72 0.37
N TRP A 75 12.51 -5.33 0.11
CA TRP A 75 12.14 -5.77 -1.24
C TRP A 75 12.12 -4.59 -2.22
N CYS A 76 11.48 -3.48 -1.85
CA CYS A 76 11.46 -2.27 -2.68
C CYS A 76 12.86 -1.75 -2.96
N TYR A 77 13.72 -1.73 -1.93
CA TYR A 77 15.12 -1.33 -2.09
C TYR A 77 15.86 -2.18 -3.12
N MET A 78 15.70 -3.51 -3.07
CA MET A 78 16.37 -4.44 -3.98
C MET A 78 15.84 -4.39 -5.42
N HIS A 79 14.63 -3.87 -5.63
CA HIS A 79 13.96 -3.80 -6.93
C HIS A 79 13.85 -2.37 -7.47
N THR A 80 14.52 -1.41 -6.82
CA THR A 80 14.67 -0.04 -7.32
C THR A 80 15.81 0.02 -8.35
N GLU A 81 15.61 0.71 -9.46
CA GLU A 81 16.61 0.87 -10.53
C GLU A 81 17.88 1.61 -10.08
N ASN A 82 17.72 2.59 -9.17
CA ASN A 82 18.82 3.39 -8.63
C ASN A 82 18.84 3.35 -7.10
N PRO A 83 19.30 2.24 -6.49
CA PRO A 83 19.26 2.05 -5.06
C PRO A 83 20.21 3.02 -4.35
N LEU A 84 19.74 3.62 -3.25
CA LEU A 84 20.61 4.40 -2.39
C LEU A 84 21.76 3.54 -1.83
N PRO A 85 22.92 4.15 -1.52
CA PRO A 85 24.00 3.43 -0.85
C PRO A 85 23.52 2.86 0.50
N PRO A 86 23.99 1.67 0.92
CA PRO A 86 23.55 1.03 2.15
C PRO A 86 23.58 1.93 3.40
N ALA A 87 24.61 2.76 3.53
CA ALA A 87 24.74 3.70 4.64
C ALA A 87 23.67 4.81 4.67
N GLN A 88 23.07 5.15 3.53
CA GLN A 88 22.00 6.14 3.44
C GLN A 88 20.63 5.53 3.70
N ILE A 89 20.40 4.29 3.29
CA ILE A 89 19.14 3.56 3.53
C ILE A 89 18.85 3.46 5.02
N LEU A 90 19.87 3.15 5.82
CA LEU A 90 19.73 3.05 7.27
C LEU A 90 19.20 4.33 7.92
N LYS A 91 19.39 5.49 7.28
CA LYS A 91 18.90 6.78 7.76
C LYS A 91 17.45 7.07 7.37
N ILE A 92 16.99 6.49 6.25
CA ILE A 92 15.65 6.73 5.72
C ILE A 92 14.66 5.61 6.04
N MET A 93 15.15 4.42 6.39
CA MET A 93 14.31 3.30 6.80
C MET A 93 13.55 3.67 8.06
N PRO A 94 12.23 3.43 8.10
CA PRO A 94 11.46 3.78 9.28
C PRO A 94 11.85 2.87 10.46
N THR A 95 11.99 3.48 11.63
CA THR A 95 12.18 2.77 12.90
C THR A 95 10.88 2.06 13.30
N ASP A 96 10.96 1.07 14.19
CA ASP A 96 9.76 0.38 14.67
C ASP A 96 8.74 1.35 15.29
N THR A 97 9.22 2.34 16.04
CA THR A 97 8.38 3.41 16.62
C THR A 97 7.70 4.29 15.58
N GLN A 98 8.37 4.58 14.46
CA GLN A 98 7.76 5.34 13.36
C GLN A 98 6.70 4.52 12.64
N ILE A 99 6.95 3.22 12.43
CA ILE A 99 5.98 2.29 11.83
C ILE A 99 4.73 2.19 12.73
N GLU A 100 4.93 2.02 14.04
CA GLU A 100 3.85 2.00 15.04
C GLU A 100 3.01 3.28 15.01
N ALA A 101 3.66 4.45 15.05
CA ALA A 101 2.98 5.73 15.03
C ALA A 101 2.17 5.95 13.74
N GLN A 102 2.72 5.58 12.58
CA GLN A 102 2.01 5.67 11.30
C GLN A 102 0.80 4.73 11.25
N TRP A 103 0.95 3.51 11.78
CA TRP A 103 -0.15 2.56 11.87
C TRP A 103 -1.27 3.07 12.77
N GLU A 104 -0.92 3.60 13.94
CA GLU A 104 -1.83 4.24 14.90
C GLU A 104 -2.60 5.42 14.29
N HIS A 105 -1.94 6.21 13.44
CA HIS A 105 -2.58 7.31 12.72
C HIS A 105 -3.54 6.79 11.63
N ALA A 106 -3.12 5.79 10.85
CA ALA A 106 -3.94 5.19 9.80
C ALA A 106 -5.19 4.51 10.36
N SER A 107 -5.07 3.79 11.48
CA SER A 107 -6.20 3.10 12.12
C SER A 107 -7.28 4.06 12.63
N ARG A 108 -6.90 5.27 13.05
CA ARG A 108 -7.83 6.33 13.47
C ARG A 108 -8.51 7.04 12.31
N THR A 109 -7.80 7.23 11.20
CA THR A 109 -8.28 8.04 10.05
C THR A 109 -9.07 7.22 9.04
N GLN A 110 -8.86 5.91 8.96
CA GLN A 110 -9.59 5.00 8.06
C GLN A 110 -10.31 3.87 8.81
N PRO A 111 -11.25 4.18 9.74
CA PRO A 111 -11.95 3.15 10.50
C PRO A 111 -12.89 2.28 9.64
N ALA A 112 -13.21 2.69 8.41
CA ALA A 112 -14.31 2.17 7.60
C ALA A 112 -13.99 0.93 6.74
N ALA A 113 -12.75 0.42 6.70
CA ALA A 113 -12.40 -0.72 5.83
C ALA A 113 -12.57 -2.10 6.49
N GLY A 114 -12.91 -2.19 7.78
CA GLY A 114 -13.21 -3.46 8.49
C GLY A 114 -12.12 -4.55 8.50
N VAL A 115 -10.96 -4.30 7.88
CA VAL A 115 -9.90 -5.30 7.60
C VAL A 115 -8.52 -4.69 7.84
N ILE A 116 -8.32 -3.99 8.95
CA ILE A 116 -6.96 -3.67 9.41
C ILE A 116 -6.83 -4.33 10.79
N PRO A 117 -6.28 -5.57 10.86
CA PRO A 117 -6.05 -6.22 12.14
C PRO A 117 -5.22 -5.30 13.04
N ARG A 118 -5.63 -5.11 14.29
CA ARG A 118 -4.80 -4.40 15.26
C ARG A 118 -3.54 -5.18 15.56
N TRP A 119 -2.53 -4.47 16.04
CA TRP A 119 -1.36 -5.10 16.64
C TRP A 119 -1.83 -6.03 17.77
N GLY A 120 -1.63 -7.34 17.63
CA GLY A 120 -2.10 -8.36 18.58
C GLY A 120 -3.46 -9.00 18.27
N ASP A 121 -4.17 -8.59 17.21
CA ASP A 121 -5.46 -9.23 16.83
C ASP A 121 -5.28 -10.56 16.07
N ALA A 122 -4.11 -10.77 15.47
CA ALA A 122 -3.74 -12.05 14.87
C ALA A 122 -2.67 -12.68 15.74
N ILE A 123 -2.90 -13.91 16.20
CA ILE A 123 -1.90 -14.74 16.87
C ILE A 123 -0.67 -14.79 15.97
N ALA A 124 0.41 -14.11 16.35
CA ALA A 124 1.67 -14.22 15.66
C ALA A 124 2.27 -15.59 16.00
N TRP A 125 2.99 -16.20 15.06
CA TRP A 125 3.64 -17.49 15.31
C TRP A 125 4.59 -17.43 16.54
N HIS A 126 5.16 -16.25 16.80
CA HIS A 126 5.99 -16.00 17.97
C HIS A 126 5.20 -15.97 19.30
N ASP A 127 3.89 -15.75 19.29
CA ASP A 127 3.04 -15.79 20.50
C ASP A 127 2.80 -17.23 20.99
N LEU A 128 3.03 -18.22 20.11
CA LEU A 128 2.86 -19.65 20.39
C LEU A 128 4.15 -20.32 20.90
N HIS A 129 5.26 -19.59 20.97
CA HIS A 129 6.56 -20.13 21.36
C HIS A 129 7.19 -19.28 22.46
N HIS A 130 7.72 -19.94 23.49
CA HIS A 130 8.48 -19.26 24.53
C HIS A 130 9.80 -18.74 23.96
N THR A 131 10.20 -17.53 24.36
CA THR A 131 11.56 -17.03 24.13
C THR A 131 12.54 -18.05 24.69
N SER A 132 13.44 -18.55 23.85
CA SER A 132 14.54 -19.40 24.31
C SER A 132 15.37 -18.66 25.36
N PRO A 133 16.05 -19.36 26.29
CA PRO A 133 16.96 -18.72 27.27
C PRO A 133 18.08 -17.91 26.63
N HIS A 134 18.31 -18.13 25.33
CA HIS A 134 19.22 -17.33 24.52
C HIS A 134 18.59 -15.97 24.21
N ARG A 135 19.36 -14.92 24.51
CA ARG A 135 19.02 -13.54 24.17
C ARG A 135 18.78 -13.44 22.67
N ASN A 136 17.53 -13.30 22.28
CA ASN A 136 17.15 -13.10 20.90
C ASN A 136 17.22 -11.60 20.62
N ASN A 137 18.37 -11.13 20.14
CA ASN A 137 18.58 -9.71 19.77
C ASN A 137 17.78 -9.33 18.51
N TRP A 138 17.03 -10.29 17.98
CA TRP A 138 16.30 -10.25 16.73
C TRP A 138 14.80 -10.04 16.95
N ASP A 139 14.36 -9.51 18.10
CA ASP A 139 12.96 -9.14 18.38
C ASP A 139 12.71 -7.64 18.35
#